data_AF-A0A956J1K4-F1
#
_entry.id   AF-A0A956J1K4-F1
#
_cell.length_a   1.000
_cell.length_b   1.000
_cell.length_c   1.000
_cell.angle_alpha   90.00
_cell.angle_beta   90.00
_cell.angle_gamma   90.00
#
_symmetry.space_group_name_H-M   'P 1'
#
loop_
_entity.id
_entity.type
_entity.pdbx_description
1 polymer ?
#
loop_
_entity_poly.entity_id
_entity_poly.type
_entity_poly.pdbx_seq_one_letter_code
_entity_poly.pdbx_strand_id
1 'polypeptide(L)'
;RLSSALAPAFQRMAAPDLVLGVRFAPGGCEDGAEFLQELRSRRRADMRARRPGFGPQKDELELSIDGRSVRRHASQGQLRILTLALKLAELECVREARQAHPILLLDDVSSELDPERTGAVYRFVREAVCQVFVTTTRPELFTTPDLEPGERLDWRLTGGVLSAVEGAVSAR
;
A
#
# COMPACT_ATOMS: atom_id res chain seq x y z
N ARG A 1 3.83 13.33 -5.26
CA ARG A 1 4.60 12.07 -5.51
C ARG A 1 3.72 10.86 -5.18
N LEU A 2 3.34 10.65 -3.92
CA LEU A 2 2.38 9.58 -3.58
C LEU A 2 1.01 9.79 -4.25
N SER A 3 0.47 11.00 -4.18
CA SER A 3 -0.83 11.35 -4.81
C SER A 3 -0.86 11.09 -6.32
N SER A 4 0.26 11.31 -7.02
CA SER A 4 0.39 11.09 -8.46
C SER A 4 0.57 9.62 -8.84
N ALA A 5 1.15 8.80 -7.95
CA ALA A 5 1.33 7.37 -8.19
C ALA A 5 0.11 6.53 -7.76
N LEU A 6 -0.66 7.01 -6.77
CA LEU A 6 -1.74 6.25 -6.14
C LEU A 6 -2.95 6.05 -7.05
N ALA A 7 -3.43 7.09 -7.74
CA ALA A 7 -4.58 6.96 -8.63
C ALA A 7 -4.32 5.96 -9.78
N PRO A 8 -3.16 6.00 -10.49
CA PRO A 8 -2.80 4.97 -11.46
C PRO A 8 -2.72 3.56 -10.86
N ALA A 9 -2.11 3.40 -9.68
CA ALA A 9 -2.01 2.11 -9.01
C ALA A 9 -3.41 1.56 -8.67
N PHE A 10 -4.31 2.40 -8.19
CA PHE A 10 -5.69 2.02 -7.88
C PHE A 10 -6.46 1.62 -9.14
N GLN A 11 -6.33 2.38 -10.24
CA GLN A 11 -7.05 2.11 -11.48
C GLN A 11 -6.67 0.76 -12.13
N ARG A 12 -5.45 0.27 -11.91
CA ARG A 12 -5.01 -1.06 -12.41
C ARG A 12 -5.72 -2.23 -11.72
N MET A 13 -6.34 -1.96 -10.57
CA MET A 13 -6.84 -2.96 -9.63
C MET A 13 -8.34 -2.85 -9.35
N ALA A 14 -8.88 -1.64 -9.43
CA ALA A 14 -10.28 -1.36 -9.21
C ALA A 14 -11.11 -1.62 -10.48
N ALA A 15 -12.42 -1.69 -10.31
CA ALA A 15 -13.34 -1.68 -11.44
C ALA A 15 -13.11 -0.40 -12.28
N PRO A 16 -13.21 -0.47 -13.63
CA PRO A 16 -12.80 0.62 -14.52
C PRO A 16 -13.52 1.96 -14.30
N ASP A 17 -14.70 1.91 -13.70
CA ASP A 17 -15.58 3.04 -13.43
C ASP A 17 -15.31 3.74 -12.10
N LEU A 18 -14.54 3.13 -11.19
CA LEU A 18 -14.24 3.73 -9.89
C LEU A 18 -13.12 4.77 -9.99
N VAL A 19 -13.38 5.98 -9.53
CA VAL A 19 -12.40 7.09 -9.56
C VAL A 19 -11.90 7.39 -8.15
N LEU A 20 -10.58 7.29 -7.95
CA LEU A 20 -9.93 7.64 -6.69
C LEU A 20 -9.55 9.13 -6.64
N GLY A 21 -10.12 9.85 -5.69
CA GLY A 21 -9.69 11.18 -5.28
C GLY A 21 -8.68 11.11 -4.15
N VAL A 22 -7.59 11.87 -4.25
CA VAL A 22 -6.54 11.94 -3.24
C VAL A 22 -6.24 13.40 -2.94
N ARG A 23 -6.38 13.80 -1.68
CA ARG A 23 -6.10 15.17 -1.22
C ARG A 23 -5.26 15.14 0.04
N PHE A 24 -4.18 15.90 0.05
CA PHE A 24 -3.46 16.20 1.28
C PHE A 24 -4.15 17.38 1.96
N ALA A 25 -4.53 17.21 3.22
CA ALA A 25 -5.15 18.23 4.06
C ALA A 25 -4.18 18.58 5.19
N PRO A 26 -3.44 19.70 5.08
CA PRO A 26 -2.48 20.07 6.11
C PRO A 26 -3.23 20.46 7.40
N GLY A 27 -2.68 20.05 8.54
CA GLY A 27 -3.17 20.34 9.88
C GLY A 27 -2.82 21.76 10.35
N GLY A 28 -2.16 22.55 9.52
CA GLY A 28 -1.80 23.94 9.76
C GLY A 28 -1.41 24.69 8.50
N CYS A 29 -1.05 25.97 8.67
CA CYS A 29 -0.56 26.78 7.56
C CYS A 29 0.81 26.28 7.07
N GLU A 30 1.05 26.36 5.75
CA GLU A 30 2.34 26.03 5.14
C GLU A 30 3.37 27.17 5.31
N ASP A 31 2.91 28.40 5.56
CA ASP A 31 3.79 29.53 5.87
C ASP A 31 4.39 29.38 7.28
N GLY A 32 5.73 29.44 7.34
CA GLY A 32 6.46 29.22 8.59
C GLY A 32 6.19 30.27 9.66
N ALA A 33 5.95 31.53 9.28
CA ALA A 33 5.68 32.61 10.24
C ALA A 33 4.28 32.45 10.84
N GLU A 34 3.27 32.20 10.01
CA GLU A 34 1.89 31.91 10.46
C GLU A 34 1.83 30.63 11.30
N PHE A 35 2.56 29.59 10.90
CA PHE A 35 2.65 28.34 11.64
C PHE A 35 3.24 28.56 13.05
N LEU A 36 4.33 29.34 13.16
CA LEU A 36 4.92 29.69 14.44
C LEU A 36 3.98 30.55 15.30
N GLN A 37 3.22 31.45 14.68
CA GLN A 37 2.23 32.26 15.37
C GLN A 37 1.13 31.39 15.97
N GLU A 38 0.64 30.39 15.23
CA GLU A 38 -0.41 29.48 15.70
C GLU A 38 0.07 28.52 16.80
N LEU A 39 1.32 28.03 16.71
CA LEU A 39 1.95 27.30 17.82
C LEU A 39 2.01 28.15 19.10
N ARG A 40 2.35 29.44 18.96
CA ARG A 40 2.41 30.37 20.11
C ARG A 40 1.01 30.64 20.67
N SER A 41 0.01 30.85 19.82
CA SER A 41 -1.37 31.12 20.23
C SER A 41 -1.96 29.96 21.05
N ARG A 42 -1.62 28.72 20.70
CA ARG A 42 -2.14 27.50 21.35
C ARG A 42 -1.37 27.02 22.57
N ARG A 43 -0.19 27.58 22.87
CA ARG A 43 0.72 27.10 23.94
C ARG A 43 0.02 26.85 25.29
N ARG A 44 -0.88 27.76 25.71
CA ARG A 44 -1.62 27.59 26.98
C ARG A 44 -2.66 26.48 26.93
N ALA A 45 -3.32 26.26 25.80
CA ALA A 45 -4.27 25.17 25.61
C ALA A 45 -3.53 23.82 25.59
N ASP A 46 -2.43 23.74 24.85
CA ASP A 46 -1.61 22.53 24.72
C ASP A 46 -0.98 22.11 26.04
N MET A 47 -0.49 23.07 26.85
CA MET A 47 0.01 22.82 28.20
C MET A 47 -1.07 22.22 29.11
N ARG A 48 -2.32 22.72 29.04
CA ARG A 48 -3.45 22.18 29.81
C ARG A 48 -3.83 20.78 29.34
N ALA A 49 -3.82 20.54 28.03
CA ALA A 49 -4.11 19.24 27.42
C ALA A 49 -2.93 18.24 27.51
N ARG A 50 -1.74 18.70 27.94
CA ARG A 50 -0.48 17.94 27.99
C ARG A 50 -0.09 17.27 26.67
N ARG A 51 -0.52 17.84 25.54
CA ARG A 51 -0.19 17.39 24.19
C ARG A 51 -0.27 18.53 23.20
N PRO A 52 0.55 18.54 22.14
CA PRO A 52 0.43 19.52 21.08
C PRO A 52 -0.88 19.34 20.31
N GLY A 53 -1.67 20.41 20.20
CA GLY A 53 -2.95 20.43 19.50
C GLY A 53 -2.86 20.77 18.02
N PHE A 54 -1.69 21.22 17.56
CA PHE A 54 -1.44 21.76 16.23
C PHE A 54 -0.06 21.34 15.71
N GLY A 55 0.04 21.12 14.40
CA GLY A 55 1.27 20.73 13.70
C GLY A 55 1.09 19.56 12.72
N PRO A 56 2.16 19.13 12.03
CA PRO A 56 2.11 18.09 10.98
C PRO A 56 1.51 16.77 11.43
N GLN A 57 1.55 16.47 12.73
CA GLN A 57 0.87 15.30 13.31
C GLN A 57 -0.67 15.35 13.17
N LYS A 58 -1.23 16.47 12.70
CA LYS A 58 -2.64 16.67 12.38
C LYS A 58 -2.92 16.66 10.87
N ASP A 59 -1.89 16.49 10.04
CA ASP A 59 -2.07 16.38 8.60
C ASP A 59 -2.86 15.11 8.27
N GLU A 60 -3.76 15.21 7.31
CA GLU A 60 -4.57 14.09 6.85
C GLU A 60 -4.37 13.82 5.36
N LEU A 61 -4.31 12.54 5.00
CA LEU A 61 -4.51 12.09 3.63
C LEU A 61 -5.99 11.73 3.47
N GLU A 62 -6.73 12.61 2.80
CA GLU A 62 -8.12 12.39 2.48
C GLU A 62 -8.26 11.60 1.19
N LEU A 63 -9.00 10.50 1.27
CA LEU A 63 -9.25 9.60 0.15
C LEU A 63 -10.75 9.55 -0.12
N SER A 64 -11.12 9.62 -1.39
CA SER A 64 -12.50 9.47 -1.86
C SER A 64 -12.58 8.49 -3.03
N ILE A 65 -13.67 7.75 -3.11
CA ILE A 65 -14.02 6.93 -4.28
C ILE A 65 -15.34 7.49 -4.81
N ASP A 66 -15.36 7.89 -6.09
CA ASP A 66 -16.49 8.55 -6.75
C ASP A 66 -17.02 9.76 -5.95
N GLY A 67 -16.09 10.56 -5.43
CA GLY A 67 -16.38 11.74 -4.63
C GLY A 67 -16.87 11.45 -3.19
N ARG A 68 -17.04 10.18 -2.80
CA ARG A 68 -17.47 9.81 -1.45
C ARG A 68 -16.27 9.47 -0.56
N SER A 69 -16.27 9.95 0.67
CA SER A 69 -15.20 9.67 1.64
C SER A 69 -15.02 8.16 1.86
N VAL A 70 -13.79 7.68 1.64
CA VAL A 70 -13.41 6.27 1.86
C VAL A 70 -13.67 5.86 3.31
N ARG A 71 -13.26 6.70 4.27
CA ARG A 71 -13.39 6.41 5.71
C ARG A 71 -14.83 6.13 6.16
N ARG A 72 -15.83 6.67 5.45
CA ARG A 72 -17.23 6.57 5.83
C ARG A 72 -18.03 5.58 4.98
N HIS A 73 -17.63 5.36 3.73
CA HIS A 73 -18.50 4.68 2.74
C HIS A 73 -17.82 3.55 1.98
N ALA A 74 -16.50 3.37 2.08
CA ALA A 74 -15.84 2.32 1.30
C ALA A 74 -16.25 0.93 1.77
N SER A 75 -16.57 0.05 0.81
CA SER A 75 -16.77 -1.37 1.10
C SER A 75 -15.46 -2.02 1.54
N GLN A 76 -15.55 -3.18 2.18
CA GLN A 76 -14.36 -3.93 2.59
C GLN A 76 -13.47 -4.29 1.38
N GLY A 77 -14.07 -4.62 0.23
CA GLY A 77 -13.33 -4.89 -1.00
C GLY A 77 -12.58 -3.65 -1.52
N GLN A 78 -13.23 -2.49 -1.50
CA GLN A 78 -12.61 -1.22 -1.89
C GLN A 78 -11.45 -0.84 -0.96
N LEU A 79 -11.60 -1.04 0.35
CA LEU A 79 -10.53 -0.77 1.32
C LEU A 79 -9.31 -1.67 1.08
N ARG A 80 -9.52 -2.94 0.73
CA ARG A 80 -8.43 -3.88 0.42
C ARG A 80 -7.68 -3.47 -0.85
N ILE A 81 -8.42 -3.16 -1.93
CA ILE A 81 -7.84 -2.68 -3.19
C ILE A 81 -7.06 -1.39 -2.95
N LEU A 82 -7.62 -0.45 -2.19
CA LEU A 82 -6.97 0.81 -1.86
C LEU A 82 -5.70 0.61 -1.03
N THR A 83 -5.74 -0.31 -0.06
CA THR A 83 -4.56 -0.66 0.75
C THR A 83 -3.44 -1.21 -0.13
N LEU A 84 -3.76 -2.10 -1.05
CA LEU A 84 -2.78 -2.65 -1.98
C LEU A 84 -2.26 -1.57 -2.93
N ALA A 85 -3.13 -0.76 -3.54
CA ALA A 85 -2.74 0.36 -4.38
C ALA A 85 -1.81 1.36 -3.66
N LEU A 86 -2.06 1.63 -2.36
CA LEU A 86 -1.18 2.44 -1.52
C LEU A 86 0.22 1.82 -1.38
N LYS A 87 0.31 0.50 -1.16
CA LYS A 87 1.59 -0.21 -1.08
C LYS A 87 2.36 -0.18 -2.39
N LEU A 88 1.67 -0.35 -3.51
CA LEU A 88 2.28 -0.27 -4.84
C LEU A 88 2.76 1.16 -5.15
N ALA A 89 1.98 2.18 -4.81
CA ALA A 89 2.36 3.58 -4.99
C ALA A 89 3.53 3.98 -4.07
N GLU A 90 3.56 3.46 -2.84
CA GLU A 90 4.70 3.60 -1.91
C GLU A 90 5.97 2.99 -2.53
N LEU A 91 5.87 1.80 -3.12
CA LEU A 91 6.97 1.10 -3.76
C LEU A 91 7.58 1.91 -4.91
N GLU A 92 6.76 2.47 -5.80
CA GLU A 92 7.21 3.37 -6.87
C GLU A 92 7.89 4.62 -6.31
N CYS A 93 7.31 5.26 -5.28
CA CYS A 93 7.91 6.43 -4.66
C CYS A 93 9.31 6.11 -4.08
N VAL A 94 9.47 4.94 -3.45
CA VAL A 94 10.77 4.49 -2.92
C VAL A 94 11.75 4.21 -4.06
N ARG A 95 11.30 3.55 -5.13
CA ARG A 95 12.12 3.26 -6.32
C ARG A 95 12.68 4.54 -6.92
N GLU A 96 11.82 5.54 -7.15
CA GLU A 96 12.23 6.85 -7.67
C GLU A 96 13.15 7.62 -6.71
N ALA A 97 12.85 7.61 -5.41
CA ALA A 97 13.64 8.35 -4.42
C ALA A 97 15.02 7.74 -4.18
N ARG A 98 15.15 6.41 -4.30
CA ARG A 98 16.38 5.66 -4.01
C ARG A 98 17.13 5.19 -5.25
N GLN A 99 16.52 5.31 -6.43
CA GLN A 99 17.07 4.80 -7.69
C GLN A 99 17.46 3.31 -7.60
N ALA A 100 16.66 2.54 -6.86
CA ALA A 100 16.88 1.12 -6.59
C ALA A 100 15.55 0.37 -6.50
N HIS A 101 15.53 -0.90 -6.92
CA HIS A 101 14.34 -1.74 -6.83
C HIS A 101 14.16 -2.25 -5.39
N PRO A 102 13.06 -1.88 -4.70
CA PRO A 102 12.81 -2.36 -3.35
C PRO A 102 12.35 -3.82 -3.34
N ILE A 103 12.53 -4.50 -2.21
CA ILE A 103 11.94 -5.81 -1.95
C ILE A 103 10.56 -5.60 -1.33
N LEU A 104 9.53 -6.23 -1.89
CA LEU A 104 8.17 -6.20 -1.32
C LEU A 104 7.98 -7.40 -0.40
N LEU A 105 7.57 -7.14 0.84
CA LEU A 105 7.22 -8.17 1.81
C LEU A 105 5.71 -8.11 2.05
N LEU A 106 5.02 -9.22 1.80
CA LEU A 106 3.59 -9.38 2.01
C LEU A 106 3.37 -10.43 3.10
N ASP A 107 2.99 -9.99 4.29
CA ASP A 107 2.78 -10.86 5.45
C ASP A 107 1.30 -11.24 5.62
N ASP A 108 1.03 -12.53 5.76
CA ASP A 108 -0.27 -13.19 5.92
C ASP A 108 -1.40 -12.60 5.06
N VAL A 109 -1.15 -12.49 3.76
CA VAL A 109 -2.10 -11.90 2.81
C VAL A 109 -3.24 -12.84 2.40
N SER A 110 -3.42 -13.93 3.15
CA SER A 110 -4.40 -15.00 2.90
C SER A 110 -5.85 -14.52 2.94
N SER A 111 -6.12 -13.39 3.62
CA SER A 111 -7.46 -12.84 3.82
C SER A 111 -7.77 -11.63 2.92
N GLU A 112 -6.72 -10.98 2.41
CA GLU A 112 -6.73 -9.76 1.62
C GLU A 112 -6.78 -10.06 0.12
N LEU A 113 -6.14 -11.16 -0.31
CA LEU A 113 -5.97 -11.51 -1.71
C LEU A 113 -6.93 -12.63 -2.12
N ASP A 114 -7.80 -12.31 -3.06
CA ASP A 114 -8.51 -13.27 -3.90
C ASP A 114 -7.74 -13.41 -5.23
N PRO A 115 -8.08 -14.40 -6.10
CA PRO A 115 -7.32 -14.64 -7.33
C PRO A 115 -7.16 -13.40 -8.23
N GLU A 116 -8.17 -12.53 -8.29
CA GLU A 116 -8.12 -11.28 -9.06
C GLU A 116 -7.08 -10.32 -8.50
N ARG A 117 -7.07 -10.11 -7.17
CA ARG A 117 -6.07 -9.26 -6.50
C ARG A 117 -4.66 -9.84 -6.57
N THR A 118 -4.51 -11.16 -6.44
CA THR A 118 -3.23 -11.84 -6.61
C THR A 118 -2.65 -11.56 -8.01
N GLY A 119 -3.48 -11.65 -9.06
CA GLY A 119 -3.08 -11.28 -10.42
C GLY A 119 -2.64 -9.81 -10.55
N ALA A 120 -3.29 -8.89 -9.83
CA ALA A 120 -2.87 -7.49 -9.79
C ALA A 120 -1.50 -7.29 -9.10
N VAL A 121 -1.23 -7.99 -8.00
CA VAL A 121 0.11 -8.00 -7.37
C VAL A 121 1.13 -8.48 -8.39
N TYR A 122 0.91 -9.61 -9.06
CA TYR A 122 1.86 -10.16 -10.03
C TYR A 122 2.16 -9.22 -11.19
N ARG A 123 1.13 -8.62 -11.81
CA ARG A 123 1.34 -7.64 -12.88
C ARG A 123 2.20 -6.48 -12.41
N PHE A 124 1.93 -5.96 -11.21
CA PHE A 124 2.75 -4.91 -10.65
C PHE A 124 4.20 -5.34 -10.41
N VAL A 125 4.44 -6.54 -9.85
CA VAL A 125 5.78 -7.07 -9.62
C VAL A 125 6.60 -7.14 -10.91
N ARG A 126 5.97 -7.62 -11.98
CA ARG A 126 6.60 -7.70 -13.30
C ARG A 126 6.92 -6.33 -13.87
N GLU A 127 5.98 -5.39 -13.77
CA GLU A 127 6.16 -4.02 -14.28
C GLU A 127 7.20 -3.22 -13.47
N ALA A 128 7.21 -3.38 -12.15
CA ALA A 128 8.12 -2.65 -11.24
C ALA A 128 9.50 -3.30 -11.12
N VAL A 129 9.68 -4.51 -11.67
CA VAL A 129 10.90 -5.32 -11.62
C VAL A 129 11.40 -5.44 -10.16
N CYS A 130 10.53 -5.89 -9.26
CA CYS A 130 10.85 -6.03 -7.84
C CYS A 130 10.84 -7.49 -7.38
N GLN A 131 11.63 -7.82 -6.36
CA GLN A 131 11.56 -9.13 -5.70
C GLN A 131 10.47 -9.10 -4.64
N VAL A 132 9.65 -10.16 -4.56
CA VAL A 132 8.55 -10.25 -3.59
C VAL A 132 8.66 -11.51 -2.74
N PHE A 133 8.48 -11.35 -1.43
CA PHE A 133 8.27 -12.45 -0.50
C PHE A 133 6.85 -12.39 0.04
N VAL A 134 6.20 -13.55 0.06
CA VAL A 134 4.82 -13.69 0.52
C VAL A 134 4.75 -14.77 1.58
N THR A 135 4.10 -14.49 2.70
CA THR A 135 3.68 -15.52 3.65
C THR A 135 2.17 -15.75 3.49
N THR A 136 1.76 -17.01 3.45
CA THR A 136 0.36 -17.39 3.29
C THR A 136 0.10 -18.77 3.87
N THR A 137 -1.09 -18.97 4.40
CA THR A 137 -1.61 -20.30 4.77
C THR A 137 -2.38 -20.97 3.62
N ARG A 138 -2.60 -20.23 2.53
CA ARG A 138 -3.41 -20.61 1.37
C ARG A 138 -2.61 -20.43 0.07
N PRO A 139 -1.61 -21.30 -0.19
CA PRO A 139 -0.76 -21.19 -1.38
C PRO A 139 -1.54 -21.29 -2.71
N GLU A 140 -2.73 -21.89 -2.69
CA GLU A 140 -3.64 -22.01 -3.84
C GLU A 140 -4.20 -20.67 -4.35
N LEU A 141 -4.16 -19.60 -3.53
CA LEU A 141 -4.58 -18.25 -3.96
C LEU A 141 -3.59 -17.60 -4.92
N PHE A 142 -2.38 -18.16 -4.98
CA PHE A 142 -1.28 -17.69 -5.79
C PHE A 142 -1.15 -18.58 -7.02
N THR A 143 -2.17 -18.71 -7.86
CA THR A 143 -2.01 -19.42 -9.14
C THR A 143 -1.15 -18.59 -10.08
N THR A 144 -0.29 -19.26 -10.86
CA THR A 144 0.72 -18.61 -11.71
C THR A 144 0.55 -19.00 -13.18
N PRO A 145 -0.55 -18.62 -13.84
CA PRO A 145 -0.69 -18.85 -15.27
C PRO A 145 0.32 -18.01 -16.09
N ASP A 146 0.79 -16.89 -15.55
CA ASP A 146 1.60 -15.89 -16.26
C ASP A 146 3.07 -15.82 -15.82
N LEU A 147 3.54 -16.75 -14.96
CA LEU A 147 4.94 -16.81 -14.55
C LEU A 147 5.69 -17.90 -15.31
N GLU A 148 6.91 -17.58 -15.71
CA GLU A 148 7.82 -18.55 -16.30
C GLU A 148 8.35 -19.53 -15.24
N PRO A 149 8.73 -20.77 -15.63
CA PRO A 149 9.36 -21.71 -14.72
C PRO A 149 10.57 -21.09 -14.00
N GLY A 150 10.55 -21.11 -12.67
CA GLY A 150 11.63 -20.58 -11.83
C GLY A 150 11.46 -19.13 -11.37
N GLU A 151 10.47 -18.38 -11.85
CA GLU A 151 10.12 -17.05 -11.31
C GLU A 151 9.44 -17.12 -9.94
N ARG A 152 8.98 -18.31 -9.55
CA ARG A 152 8.40 -18.60 -8.26
C ARG A 152 9.14 -19.74 -7.57
N LEU A 153 9.38 -19.53 -6.28
CA LEU A 153 9.92 -20.53 -5.37
C LEU A 153 8.98 -20.63 -4.17
N ASP A 154 8.58 -21.85 -3.84
CA ASP A 154 7.70 -22.13 -2.71
C ASP A 154 8.48 -22.81 -1.58
N TRP A 155 8.29 -22.29 -0.37
CA TRP A 155 8.84 -22.86 0.85
C TRP A 155 7.73 -23.11 1.87
N ARG A 156 7.88 -24.18 2.63
CA ARG A 156 7.00 -24.53 3.75
C ARG A 156 7.73 -24.28 5.06
N LEU A 157 7.11 -23.52 5.96
CA LEU A 157 7.60 -23.31 7.33
C LEU A 157 6.93 -24.32 8.27
N THR A 158 7.69 -25.13 8.98
CA THR A 158 7.17 -26.07 9.99
C THR A 158 8.11 -26.13 11.18
N GLY A 159 7.61 -25.83 12.39
CA GLY A 159 8.42 -25.85 13.61
C GLY A 159 9.62 -24.89 13.57
N GLY A 160 9.51 -23.77 12.86
CA GLY A 160 10.60 -22.80 12.69
C GLY A 160 11.63 -23.16 11.61
N VAL A 161 11.43 -24.26 10.88
CA VAL A 161 12.33 -24.72 9.80
C VAL A 161 11.65 -24.50 8.45
N LEU A 162 12.38 -23.90 7.51
CA LEU A 162 11.95 -23.77 6.11
C LEU A 162 12.43 -24.97 5.29
N SER A 163 11.51 -25.58 4.54
CA SER A 163 11.81 -26.62 3.55
C SER A 163 11.27 -26.22 2.19
N ALA A 164 12.02 -26.48 1.11
CA ALA A 164 11.55 -26.24 -0.24
C ALA A 164 10.39 -27.19 -0.57
N VAL A 165 9.36 -26.70 -1.26
CA VAL A 165 8.25 -27.53 -1.74
C VAL A 165 8.59 -28.02 -3.15
N GLU A 166 8.81 -29.32 -3.34
CA GLU A 166 9.03 -29.92 -4.65
C GLU A 166 7.75 -29.84 -5.50
N GLY A 167 7.86 -29.31 -6.73
CA GLY A 167 6.75 -29.18 -7.68
C GLY A 167 6.47 -27.77 -8.23
N ALA A 168 7.07 -26.72 -7.66
CA ALA A 168 6.98 -25.35 -8.20
C ALA A 168 8.05 -25.04 -9.29
N VAL A 169 8.98 -25.98 -9.53
CA VAL A 169 9.96 -25.92 -10.61
C VAL A 169 9.60 -27.01 -11.62
N SER A 170 8.84 -26.65 -12.67
CA SER A 170 8.65 -27.55 -13.81
C SER A 170 8.49 -26.78 -15.12
N ALA A 171 9.62 -26.48 -15.76
CA ALA A 171 10.01 -27.09 -17.03
C ALA A 171 11.43 -26.67 -17.35
N ARG A 172 12.24 -27.62 -17.83
CA ARG A 172 13.61 -27.41 -18.31
C ARG A 172 13.64 -26.63 -19.61
#